data_AF-G8R455-F1
#
_entry.id   AF-G8R455-F1
#
_cell.length_a   1.000
_cell.length_b   1.000
_cell.length_c   1.000
_cell.angle_alpha   90.00
_cell.angle_beta   90.00
_cell.angle_gamma   90.00
#
_symmetry.space_group_name_H-M   'P 1'
#
loop_
_entity.id
_entity.type
_entity.pdbx_description
1 polymer ?
#
loop_
_entity_poly.entity_id
_entity_poly.type
_entity_poly.pdbx_seq_one_letter_code
_entity_poly.pdbx_strand_id
1 'polypeptide(L)'
;MASPHLNIVLVNPEIPNNTGNIGRLCVGSESRLHIVKPMGFEITDSRVKRAGLDYWPDLDLTIHENFEALLTKVEDPSRMFFFTTKADKAYYKTEFKAGDWLIFGKESKGLDPEMVEQFKEQLVKIPFGGKVRSFNLSNAVAMALGEGMRQFDMR
;
A
#
# COMPACT_ATOMS: atom_id res chain seq x y z
N MET A 1 -19.39 0.50 8.93
CA MET A 1 -18.85 1.19 7.73
C MET A 1 -18.81 0.17 6.61
N ALA A 2 -19.04 0.57 5.36
CA ALA A 2 -18.87 -0.33 4.22
C ALA A 2 -17.42 -0.84 4.17
N SER A 3 -17.20 -2.05 3.69
CA SER A 3 -15.84 -2.59 3.49
C SER A 3 -15.09 -1.72 2.49
N PRO A 4 -13.81 -1.36 2.74
CA PRO A 4 -13.03 -0.58 1.79
C PRO A 4 -12.86 -1.36 0.48
N HIS A 5 -12.71 -0.66 -0.65
CA HIS A 5 -12.38 -1.35 -1.90
C HIS A 5 -11.06 -2.11 -1.79
N LEU A 6 -10.02 -1.47 -1.26
CA LEU A 6 -8.72 -2.09 -1.01
C LEU A 6 -8.13 -1.58 0.30
N ASN A 7 -7.33 -2.42 0.94
CA ASN A 7 -6.51 -2.07 2.09
C ASN A 7 -5.06 -1.85 1.63
N ILE A 8 -4.59 -0.61 1.60
CA ILE A 8 -3.22 -0.26 1.22
C ILE A 8 -2.33 -0.27 2.46
N VAL A 9 -1.28 -1.09 2.47
CA VAL A 9 -0.38 -1.22 3.61
C VAL A 9 1.01 -0.70 3.25
N LEU A 10 1.49 0.28 4.02
CA LEU A 10 2.86 0.77 3.93
C LEU A 10 3.66 0.23 5.12
N VAL A 11 4.61 -0.66 4.83
CA VAL A 11 5.51 -1.24 5.82
C VAL A 11 6.72 -0.34 5.99
N ASN A 12 6.80 0.32 7.14
CA ASN A 12 7.89 1.18 7.56
C ASN A 12 8.20 2.34 6.61
N PRO A 13 7.21 3.14 6.15
CA PRO A 13 7.42 4.17 5.14
C PRO A 13 8.41 5.24 5.64
N GLU A 14 9.34 5.64 4.78
CA GLU A 14 10.44 6.54 5.14
C GLU A 14 10.20 7.98 4.66
N ILE A 15 9.42 8.19 3.59
CA ILE A 15 9.27 9.50 2.95
C ILE A 15 7.83 10.05 3.15
N PRO A 16 7.67 11.18 3.86
CA PRO A 16 6.33 11.73 4.18
C PRO A 16 5.53 12.11 2.93
N ASN A 17 6.19 12.62 1.88
CA ASN A 17 5.51 13.03 0.65
C ASN A 17 4.88 11.84 -0.08
N ASN A 18 5.50 10.66 -0.05
CA ASN A 18 4.89 9.46 -0.65
C ASN A 18 3.64 9.06 0.12
N THR A 19 3.70 9.01 1.45
CA THR A 19 2.55 8.71 2.29
C THR A 19 1.41 9.72 2.10
N GLY A 20 1.74 11.01 1.96
CA GLY A 20 0.75 12.05 1.62
C GLY A 20 0.13 11.84 0.23
N ASN A 21 0.90 11.48 -0.79
CA ASN A 21 0.30 11.18 -2.10
C ASN A 21 -0.59 9.93 -2.05
N ILE A 22 -0.17 8.91 -1.30
CA ILE A 22 -0.90 7.65 -1.14
C ILE A 22 -2.19 7.85 -0.34
N GLY A 23 -2.18 8.68 0.72
CA GLY A 23 -3.39 9.05 1.44
C GLY A 23 -4.43 9.69 0.52
N ARG A 24 -4.01 10.60 -0.35
CA ARG A 24 -4.90 11.22 -1.35
C ARG A 24 -5.52 10.19 -2.29
N LEU A 25 -4.72 9.23 -2.76
CA LEU A 25 -5.20 8.14 -3.60
C LEU A 25 -6.24 7.29 -2.86
N CYS A 26 -5.98 6.95 -1.59
CA CYS A 26 -6.90 6.15 -0.78
C CYS A 26 -8.26 6.84 -0.59
N VAL A 27 -8.28 8.15 -0.31
CA VAL A 27 -9.54 8.91 -0.25
C VAL A 27 -10.29 8.86 -1.58
N GLY A 28 -9.59 9.13 -2.69
CA GLY A 28 -10.21 9.15 -4.02
C GLY A 28 -10.68 7.78 -4.53
N SER A 29 -10.15 6.67 -4.00
CA SER A 29 -10.51 5.30 -4.39
C SER A 29 -11.36 4.58 -3.35
N GLU A 30 -11.85 5.28 -2.32
CA GLU A 30 -12.60 4.71 -1.19
C GLU A 30 -11.87 3.49 -0.58
N SER A 31 -10.55 3.62 -0.46
CA SER A 31 -9.64 2.60 0.04
C SER A 31 -9.08 3.02 1.39
N ARG A 32 -8.70 2.04 2.21
CA ARG A 32 -8.14 2.29 3.55
C ARG A 32 -6.62 2.33 3.49
N LEU A 33 -6.01 3.26 4.21
CA LEU A 33 -4.57 3.30 4.41
C LEU A 33 -4.19 2.69 5.75
N HIS A 34 -3.24 1.76 5.72
CA HIS A 34 -2.58 1.19 6.88
C HIS A 34 -1.10 1.53 6.86
N ILE A 35 -0.57 1.94 8.02
CA ILE A 35 0.86 2.18 8.18
C ILE A 35 1.39 1.29 9.29
N VAL A 36 2.46 0.54 8.99
CA VAL A 36 3.17 -0.29 9.98
C VAL A 36 4.43 0.44 10.42
N LYS A 37 4.55 0.69 11.74
CA LYS A 37 5.72 1.33 12.36
C LYS A 37 6.98 0.45 12.31
N PRO A 38 8.19 1.06 12.40
CA PRO A 38 8.44 2.50 12.55
C PRO A 38 8.29 3.28 11.24
N MET A 39 7.79 4.51 11.33
CA MET A 39 7.81 5.47 10.22
C MET A 39 9.12 6.28 10.27
N GLY A 40 9.67 6.64 9.10
CA GLY A 40 10.81 7.56 9.01
C GLY A 40 10.45 9.03 9.22
N PHE A 41 9.20 9.33 9.56
CA PHE A 41 8.68 10.68 9.77
C PHE A 41 7.54 10.65 10.80
N GLU A 42 7.16 11.84 11.27
CA GLU A 42 5.99 12.02 12.12
C GLU A 42 4.85 12.65 11.32
N ILE A 43 3.65 12.11 11.53
CA ILE A 43 2.39 12.68 11.05
C ILE A 43 1.93 13.68 12.11
N THR A 44 1.99 14.96 11.78
CA THR A 44 1.49 16.04 12.65
C THR A 44 0.54 16.94 11.86
N ASP A 45 -0.47 17.50 12.52
CA ASP A 45 -1.45 18.40 11.89
C ASP A 45 -0.79 19.56 11.14
N SER A 46 0.34 20.07 11.65
CA SER A 46 1.09 21.15 11.01
C SER A 46 1.76 20.71 9.71
N ARG A 47 2.28 19.47 9.64
CA ARG A 47 2.87 18.90 8.43
C ARG A 47 1.79 18.52 7.42
N VAL A 48 0.68 17.97 7.89
CA VAL A 48 -0.49 17.63 7.07
C VAL A 48 -1.07 18.88 6.40
N LYS A 49 -1.30 19.96 7.18
CA LYS A 49 -1.78 21.25 6.65
C LYS A 49 -0.78 21.90 5.69
N ARG A 50 0.53 21.83 5.97
CA ARG A 50 1.57 22.45 5.14
C ARG A 50 1.80 21.71 3.82
N ALA A 51 1.57 20.39 3.79
CA ALA A 51 1.67 19.59 2.58
C ALA A 51 0.41 19.69 1.67
N GLY A 52 -0.56 20.54 2.03
CA GLY A 52 -1.78 20.72 1.25
C GLY A 52 -2.68 19.48 1.27
N LEU A 53 -2.66 18.72 2.36
CA LEU A 53 -3.46 17.50 2.54
C LEU A 53 -4.85 17.86 3.08
N ASP A 54 -5.60 18.63 2.29
CA ASP A 54 -7.00 18.98 2.56
C ASP A 54 -7.91 17.75 2.78
N TYR A 55 -7.57 16.62 2.16
CA TYR A 55 -8.26 15.34 2.26
C TYR A 55 -8.00 14.58 3.58
N TRP A 56 -7.01 14.95 4.39
CA TRP A 56 -6.56 14.12 5.53
C TRP A 56 -7.65 13.79 6.56
N PRO A 57 -8.61 14.70 6.86
CA PRO A 57 -9.74 14.36 7.73
C PRO A 57 -10.66 13.26 7.17
N ASP A 58 -10.70 13.08 5.85
CA ASP A 58 -11.49 12.05 5.16
C ASP A 58 -10.72 10.74 4.98
N LEU A 59 -9.43 10.72 5.32
CA LEU A 59 -8.59 9.53 5.18
C LEU A 59 -8.93 8.50 6.27
N ASP A 60 -9.42 7.35 5.83
CA ASP A 60 -9.49 6.15 6.67
C ASP A 60 -8.07 5.60 6.88
N LEU A 61 -7.44 6.01 7.99
CA LEU A 61 -6.07 5.67 8.37
C LEU A 61 -6.04 4.82 9.64
N THR A 62 -5.34 3.69 9.59
CA THR A 62 -4.97 2.91 10.78
C THR A 62 -3.46 2.75 10.87
N ILE A 63 -2.88 3.08 12.04
CA ILE A 63 -1.46 2.88 12.31
C ILE A 63 -1.28 1.67 13.22
N HIS A 64 -0.38 0.76 12.85
CA HIS A 64 -0.06 -0.47 13.56
C HIS A 64 1.35 -0.39 14.16
N GLU A 65 1.53 -0.94 15.36
CA GLU A 65 2.83 -0.93 16.05
C GLU A 65 3.89 -1.79 15.34
N ASN A 66 3.46 -2.90 14.72
CA ASN A 66 4.31 -3.81 13.97
C ASN A 66 3.46 -4.62 12.98
N PHE A 67 4.10 -5.49 12.20
CA PHE A 67 3.42 -6.25 11.16
C PHE A 67 2.51 -7.34 11.75
N GLU A 68 2.89 -7.91 12.89
CA GLU A 68 2.11 -8.89 13.64
C GLU A 68 0.77 -8.29 14.10
N ALA A 69 0.79 -7.05 14.61
CA ALA A 69 -0.43 -6.33 14.98
C ALA A 69 -1.37 -6.13 13.78
N LEU A 70 -0.80 -5.85 12.60
CA LEU A 70 -1.59 -5.77 11.37
C LEU A 70 -2.21 -7.13 11.01
N LEU A 71 -1.46 -8.22 11.11
CA LEU A 71 -1.96 -9.56 10.79
C LEU A 71 -3.18 -9.95 11.63
N THR A 72 -3.30 -9.48 12.88
CA THR A 72 -4.49 -9.70 13.71
C THR A 72 -5.78 -9.09 13.14
N LYS A 73 -5.68 -8.18 12.17
CA LYS A 73 -6.81 -7.52 11.49
C LYS A 73 -7.17 -8.16 10.15
N VAL A 74 -6.34 -9.06 9.65
CA VAL A 74 -6.54 -9.72 8.36
C VAL A 74 -7.38 -10.97 8.57
N GLU A 75 -8.62 -10.96 8.10
CA GLU A 75 -9.54 -12.10 8.21
C GLU A 75 -9.12 -13.26 7.29
N ASP A 76 -8.70 -12.95 6.06
CA ASP A 76 -8.22 -13.91 5.08
C ASP A 76 -6.78 -13.58 4.64
N PRO A 77 -5.77 -14.19 5.27
CA PRO A 77 -4.38 -13.98 4.90
C PRO A 77 -4.06 -14.32 3.44
N SER A 78 -4.83 -15.20 2.77
CA SER A 78 -4.59 -15.57 1.37
C SER A 78 -4.87 -14.43 0.38
N ARG A 79 -5.59 -13.40 0.82
CA ARG A 79 -5.94 -12.19 0.06
C ARG A 79 -5.00 -11.00 0.33
N MET A 80 -3.83 -11.30 0.89
CA MET A 80 -2.72 -10.35 0.95
C MET A 80 -1.88 -10.48 -0.32
N PHE A 81 -1.44 -9.35 -0.90
CA PHE A 81 -0.59 -9.31 -2.08
C PHE A 81 0.61 -8.41 -1.80
N PHE A 82 1.80 -9.00 -1.87
CA PHE A 82 3.04 -8.36 -1.46
C PHE A 82 3.79 -7.85 -2.69
N PHE A 83 3.89 -6.54 -2.83
CA PHE A 83 4.52 -5.90 -3.97
C PHE A 83 6.04 -5.88 -3.80
N THR A 84 6.73 -6.63 -4.66
CA THR A 84 8.20 -6.69 -4.67
C THR A 84 8.73 -6.90 -6.08
N THR A 85 9.90 -6.35 -6.37
CA THR A 85 10.59 -6.56 -7.66
C THR A 85 11.09 -8.00 -7.83
N LYS A 86 11.16 -8.76 -6.74
CA LYS A 86 11.59 -10.16 -6.69
C LYS A 86 10.50 -11.16 -7.09
N ALA A 87 9.26 -10.72 -7.30
CA ALA A 87 8.17 -11.61 -7.65
C ALA A 87 8.21 -12.02 -9.14
N ASP A 88 7.67 -13.18 -9.48
CA ASP A 88 7.52 -13.61 -10.87
C ASP A 88 6.19 -13.17 -11.49
N LYS A 89 5.11 -13.19 -10.71
CA LYS A 89 3.76 -12.85 -11.16
C LYS A 89 3.58 -11.34 -11.29
N ALA A 90 3.10 -10.88 -12.45
CA ALA A 90 2.69 -9.50 -12.63
C ALA A 90 1.38 -9.21 -11.87
N TYR A 91 1.27 -8.06 -11.21
CA TYR A 91 0.12 -7.71 -10.36
C TYR A 91 -1.21 -7.69 -11.13
N TYR A 92 -1.21 -7.23 -12.39
CA TYR A 92 -2.41 -7.22 -13.25
C TYR A 92 -2.86 -8.62 -13.73
N LYS A 93 -2.14 -9.69 -13.35
CA LYS A 93 -2.60 -11.08 -13.52
C LYS A 93 -3.31 -11.61 -12.26
N THR A 94 -3.50 -10.78 -11.25
CA THR A 94 -4.28 -11.10 -10.06
C THR A 94 -5.68 -10.53 -10.21
N GLU A 95 -6.67 -11.36 -9.91
CA GLU A 95 -8.06 -10.92 -9.74
C GLU A 95 -8.21 -10.35 -8.32
N PHE A 96 -8.25 -9.03 -8.23
CA PHE A 96 -8.52 -8.32 -7.00
C PHE A 96 -10.00 -8.42 -6.62
N LYS A 97 -10.25 -8.37 -5.32
CA LYS A 97 -11.57 -8.38 -4.70
C LYS A 97 -11.64 -7.26 -3.67
N ALA A 98 -12.86 -6.79 -3.42
CA ALA A 98 -13.09 -5.80 -2.37
C ALA A 98 -12.53 -6.30 -1.03
N GLY A 99 -11.76 -5.45 -0.35
CA GLY A 99 -11.12 -5.78 0.93
C GLY A 99 -9.76 -6.47 0.82
N ASP A 100 -9.24 -6.74 -0.38
CA ASP A 100 -7.88 -7.27 -0.53
C ASP A 100 -6.83 -6.33 0.06
N TRP A 101 -5.72 -6.93 0.52
CA TRP A 101 -4.62 -6.21 1.15
C TRP A 101 -3.46 -6.09 0.18
N LEU A 102 -3.04 -4.86 -0.14
CA LEU A 102 -1.91 -4.58 -1.03
C LEU A 102 -0.74 -4.03 -0.19
N ILE A 103 0.31 -4.83 -0.03
CA ILE A 103 1.41 -4.58 0.90
C ILE A 103 2.63 -4.06 0.15
N PHE A 104 3.13 -2.91 0.58
CA PHE A 104 4.29 -2.25 0.01
C PHE A 104 5.34 -2.00 1.09
N GLY A 105 6.60 -2.32 0.77
CA GLY A 105 7.72 -2.04 1.67
C GLY A 105 8.23 -0.61 1.55
N LYS A 106 9.17 -0.27 2.43
CA LYS A 106 9.80 1.04 2.48
C LYS A 106 10.63 1.34 1.24
N GLU A 107 10.79 2.62 0.93
CA GLU A 107 11.37 3.11 -0.32
C GLU A 107 12.81 2.66 -0.55
N SER A 108 13.62 2.63 0.52
CA SER A 108 15.06 2.33 0.42
C SER A 108 15.36 0.86 0.14
N LYS A 109 14.57 -0.07 0.69
CA LYS A 109 14.88 -1.50 0.72
C LYS A 109 13.76 -2.42 0.23
N GLY A 110 12.54 -1.91 0.08
CA GLY A 110 11.36 -2.72 -0.18
C GLY A 110 10.93 -3.51 1.06
N LEU A 111 10.30 -4.66 0.84
CA LEU A 111 9.87 -5.58 1.91
C LEU A 111 11.06 -6.30 2.54
N ASP A 112 10.93 -6.62 3.82
CA ASP A 112 11.93 -7.42 4.53
C ASP A 112 12.09 -8.80 3.87
N PRO A 113 13.32 -9.34 3.70
CA PRO A 113 13.54 -10.67 3.15
C PRO A 113 12.75 -11.78 3.85
N GLU A 114 12.58 -11.72 5.17
CA GLU A 114 11.81 -12.71 5.93
C GLU A 114 10.33 -12.68 5.53
N MET A 115 9.76 -11.49 5.35
CA MET A 115 8.40 -11.32 4.86
C MET A 115 8.25 -11.83 3.42
N VAL A 116 9.25 -11.59 2.57
CA VAL A 116 9.24 -12.09 1.18
C VAL A 116 9.23 -13.62 1.14
N GLU A 117 10.01 -14.28 2.00
CA GLU A 117 10.03 -15.74 2.08
C GLU A 117 8.72 -16.29 2.68
N GLN A 118 8.24 -15.68 3.76
CA GLN A 118 7.03 -16.12 4.45
C GLN A 118 5.79 -16.08 3.55
N PHE A 119 5.66 -15.06 2.70
CA PHE A 119 4.49 -14.84 1.83
C PHE A 119 4.80 -15.08 0.35
N LYS A 120 5.72 -16.00 0.03
CA LYS A 120 6.23 -16.23 -1.33
C LYS A 120 5.14 -16.50 -2.40
N GLU A 121 4.04 -17.15 -2.02
CA GLU A 121 2.94 -17.50 -2.93
C GLU A 121 2.08 -16.27 -3.32
N GLN A 122 2.21 -15.21 -2.55
CA GLN A 122 1.39 -13.99 -2.63
C GLN A 122 2.17 -12.80 -3.20
N LEU A 123 3.42 -13.03 -3.60
CA LEU A 123 4.26 -12.00 -4.18
C LEU A 123 3.75 -11.63 -5.57
N VAL A 124 3.65 -10.33 -5.81
CA VAL A 124 3.34 -9.75 -7.11
C VAL A 124 4.34 -8.64 -7.44
N LYS A 125 4.59 -8.42 -8.73
CA LYS A 125 5.43 -7.31 -9.21
C LYS A 125 4.67 -6.40 -10.14
N ILE A 126 5.09 -5.14 -10.16
CA ILE A 126 4.81 -4.23 -11.27
C ILE A 126 5.90 -4.46 -12.32
N PRO A 127 5.58 -4.95 -13.53
CA PRO A 127 6.59 -5.13 -14.56
C PRO A 127 7.16 -3.79 -15.03
N PHE A 128 8.47 -3.74 -15.25
CA PHE A 128 9.16 -2.62 -15.88
C PHE A 128 10.30 -3.15 -16.75
N GLY A 129 10.52 -2.53 -17.91
CA GLY A 129 11.56 -2.94 -18.88
C GLY A 129 12.82 -2.06 -18.88
N GLY A 130 12.91 -1.08 -17.98
CA GLY A 130 13.93 -0.03 -18.01
C GLY A 130 15.16 -0.27 -17.12
N LYS A 131 16.04 0.74 -17.06
CA LYS A 131 17.29 0.75 -16.24
C LYS A 131 17.08 1.20 -14.78
N VAL A 132 15.83 1.26 -14.33
CA VAL A 132 15.49 1.66 -12.94
C VAL A 132 15.41 0.43 -12.06
N ARG A 133 15.70 0.59 -10.77
CA ARG A 133 15.60 -0.51 -9.79
C ARG A 133 14.16 -0.77 -9.35
N SER A 134 13.35 0.28 -9.33
CA SER A 134 11.94 0.26 -8.95
C SER A 134 11.30 1.60 -9.32
N PHE A 135 9.97 1.65 -9.32
CA PHE A 135 9.24 2.92 -9.36
C PHE A 135 9.22 3.59 -7.98
N ASN A 136 8.93 4.89 -7.97
CA ASN A 136 8.56 5.59 -6.74
C ASN A 136 7.37 4.87 -6.06
N LEU A 137 7.36 4.84 -4.71
CA LEU A 137 6.36 4.12 -3.93
C LEU A 137 4.93 4.60 -4.20
N SER A 138 4.70 5.93 -4.25
CA SER A 138 3.36 6.46 -4.54
C SER A 138 2.89 6.10 -5.95
N ASN A 139 3.80 6.06 -6.94
CA ASN A 139 3.47 5.60 -8.29
C ASN A 139 3.14 4.11 -8.32
N ALA A 140 3.87 3.28 -7.57
CA ALA A 140 3.60 1.86 -7.47
C ALA A 140 2.21 1.58 -6.88
N VAL A 141 1.86 2.29 -5.79
CA VAL A 141 0.53 2.22 -5.20
C VAL A 141 -0.55 2.72 -6.17
N ALA A 142 -0.32 3.84 -6.88
CA ALA A 142 -1.26 4.34 -7.87
C ALA A 142 -1.54 3.34 -9.00
N MET A 143 -0.51 2.64 -9.50
CA MET A 143 -0.68 1.59 -10.52
C MET A 143 -1.49 0.40 -9.99
N ALA A 144 -1.26 0.00 -8.75
CA ALA A 144 -1.98 -1.12 -8.12
C ALA A 144 -3.45 -0.77 -7.84
N LEU A 145 -3.69 0.41 -7.24
CA LEU A 145 -5.03 0.94 -7.01
C LEU A 145 -5.78 1.14 -8.33
N GLY A 146 -5.15 1.74 -9.34
CA GLY A 146 -5.77 1.96 -10.64
C GLY A 146 -6.22 0.66 -11.31
N GLU A 147 -5.46 -0.42 -11.18
CA GLU A 147 -5.91 -1.74 -11.67
C GLU A 147 -7.07 -2.30 -10.84
N GLY A 148 -7.05 -2.15 -9.52
CA GLY A 148 -8.20 -2.50 -8.67
C GLY A 148 -9.46 -1.74 -9.07
N MET A 149 -9.36 -0.41 -9.21
CA MET A 149 -10.44 0.45 -9.67
C MET A 149 -10.98 0.02 -11.04
N ARG A 150 -10.08 -0.36 -11.98
CA ARG A 150 -10.45 -0.88 -13.29
C ARG A 150 -11.18 -2.23 -13.19
N GLN A 151 -10.75 -3.13 -12.29
CA GLN A 151 -11.43 -4.41 -12.07
C GLN A 151 -12.78 -4.27 -11.40
N PHE A 152 -12.96 -3.23 -10.57
CA PHE A 152 -14.20 -2.94 -9.85
C PHE A 152 -15.17 -2.04 -10.64
N ASP A 153 -14.83 -1.69 -11.89
CA ASP A 153 -15.61 -0.77 -12.73
C ASP A 153 -15.99 0.54 -12.01
N MET A 154 -15.05 1.09 -11.22
CA MET A 154 -15.26 2.37 -10.53
C MET A 154 -15.42 3.50 -11.55
N ARG A 155 -16.46 4.32 -11.36
CA ARG A 155 -16.84 5.41 -12.26
C ARG A 155 -16.36 6.77 -11.75
#